data_AF-E9I9X5-F1
#
_entry.id   AF-E9I9X5-F1
#
_cell.length_a   1.000
_cell.length_b   1.000
_cell.length_c   1.000
_cell.angle_alpha   90.00
_cell.angle_beta   90.00
_cell.angle_gamma   90.00
#
_symmetry.space_group_name_H-M   'P 1'
#
loop_
_entity.id
_entity.type
_entity.pdbx_description
1 polymer ?
#
loop_
_entity_poly.entity_id
_entity_poly.type
_entity_poly.pdbx_seq_one_letter_code
_entity_poly.pdbx_strand_id
1 'polypeptide(L)' 'IHLGRDQWLSLESYNSIVSSSKTPKKFLKNLSFAVFGHDTLKETSVTDEKCNSEQNATPKPSLDSTKLLAIKGILIIYTV' A
#
# COMPACT_ATOMS: atom_id res chain seq x y z
N ILE A 1 -13.71 -6.61 -4.81
CA ILE A 1 -12.49 -7.16 -5.42
C ILE A 1 -11.63 -7.78 -4.32
N HIS A 2 -11.37 -9.08 -4.40
CA HIS A 2 -10.49 -9.77 -3.45
C HIS A 2 -9.04 -9.53 -3.86
N LEU A 3 -8.25 -8.94 -2.96
CA LEU A 3 -6.84 -8.63 -3.17
C LEU A 3 -5.90 -9.77 -2.74
N GLY A 4 -6.46 -10.82 -2.11
CA GLY A 4 -5.72 -11.88 -1.45
C GLY A 4 -5.54 -11.63 0.06
N ARG A 5 -5.26 -12.71 0.82
CA ARG A 5 -5.02 -12.67 2.27
C ARG A 5 -6.13 -11.96 3.07
N ASP A 6 -7.37 -12.27 2.72
CA ASP A 6 -8.58 -11.71 3.32
C ASP A 6 -8.71 -10.17 3.18
N GLN A 7 -7.97 -9.58 2.25
CA GLN A 7 -8.09 -8.16 1.95
C GLN A 7 -9.08 -7.95 0.82
N TRP A 8 -10.06 -7.08 1.09
CA TRP A 8 -11.15 -6.79 0.20
C TRP A 8 -11.17 -5.29 -0.09
N LEU A 9 -11.40 -4.97 -1.36
CA LEU A 9 -11.63 -3.61 -1.81
C LEU A 9 -12.99 -3.52 -2.50
N SER A 10 -13.73 -2.44 -2.27
CA SER A 10 -14.98 -2.22 -2.99
C SER A 10 -14.72 -2.10 -4.50
N LEU A 11 -15.71 -2.52 -5.31
CA LEU A 11 -15.59 -2.44 -6.77
C LEU A 11 -15.46 -0.98 -7.25
N GLU A 12 -16.20 -0.07 -6.61
CA GLU A 12 -16.18 1.36 -6.93
C GLU A 12 -14.80 1.98 -6.68
N SER A 13 -14.22 1.72 -5.50
CA SER A 13 -12.87 2.22 -5.18
C SER A 13 -11.84 1.65 -6.14
N TYR A 14 -11.92 0.37 -6.47
CA TYR A 14 -11.02 -0.26 -7.43
C TYR A 14 -11.10 0.37 -8.83
N ASN A 15 -12.32 0.57 -9.37
CA ASN A 15 -12.51 1.19 -10.68
C ASN A 15 -12.03 2.65 -10.71
N SER A 16 -12.24 3.39 -9.62
CA SER A 16 -11.71 4.75 -9.45
C SER A 16 -10.18 4.78 -9.44
N ILE A 17 -9.55 3.80 -8.79
CA ILE A 17 -8.09 3.66 -8.78
C ILE A 17 -7.55 3.32 -10.16
N VAL A 18 -8.14 2.33 -10.85
CA VAL A 18 -7.71 1.92 -12.20
C VAL A 18 -7.84 3.09 -13.19
N SER A 19 -8.97 3.80 -13.18
CA SER A 19 -9.20 4.94 -14.09
C SER A 19 -8.28 6.14 -13.82
N SER A 20 -7.92 6.41 -12.56
CA SER A 20 -7.05 7.53 -12.17
C SER A 20 -5.54 7.23 -12.30
N SER A 21 -5.17 5.97 -12.45
CA SER A 21 -3.79 5.49 -12.36
C SER A 21 -3.20 5.14 -13.72
N LYS A 22 -2.54 6.11 -14.35
CA LYS A 22 -1.91 5.95 -15.67
C LYS A 22 -0.56 5.20 -15.65
N THR A 23 0.00 4.96 -14.46
CA THR A 23 1.29 4.27 -14.29
C THR A 23 1.21 3.26 -13.15
N PRO A 24 2.00 2.16 -13.19
CA PRO A 24 2.03 1.15 -12.12
C PRO A 24 2.35 1.76 -10.75
N LYS A 25 3.26 2.74 -10.70
CA LYS A 25 3.61 3.46 -9.46
C LYS A 25 2.44 4.24 -8.89
N LYS A 26 1.64 4.91 -9.75
CA LYS A 26 0.46 5.67 -9.31
C LYS A 26 -0.67 4.74 -8.87
N PHE A 27 -0.85 3.63 -9.59
CA PHE A 27 -1.78 2.57 -9.24
C PHE A 27 -1.46 2.01 -7.86
N LEU A 28 -0.20 1.63 -7.63
CA LEU A 28 0.26 1.12 -6.35
C LEU A 28 0.03 2.13 -5.21
N LYS A 29 0.35 3.41 -5.42
CA LYS A 29 0.13 4.45 -4.40
C LYS A 29 -1.35 4.59 -4.03
N ASN A 30 -2.23 4.64 -5.02
CA ASN A 30 -3.66 4.79 -4.82
C ASN A 30 -4.28 3.53 -4.19
N LEU A 31 -3.81 2.34 -4.59
CA LEU A 31 -4.19 1.07 -3.99
C LEU A 31 -3.77 0.97 -2.52
N SER A 32 -2.51 1.32 -2.20
CA SER A 32 -2.04 1.37 -0.82
C SER A 32 -2.87 2.34 0.02
N PHE A 33 -3.24 3.49 -0.52
CA PHE A 33 -4.09 4.45 0.16
C PHE A 33 -5.47 3.87 0.48
N ALA A 34 -6.08 3.13 -0.44
CA ALA A 34 -7.39 2.52 -0.24
C ALA A 34 -7.36 1.33 0.74
N VAL A 35 -6.24 0.61 0.86
CA VAL A 35 -6.08 -0.56 1.74
C VAL A 35 -5.69 -0.18 3.18
N PHE A 36 -4.83 0.83 3.33
CA PHE A 36 -4.30 1.24 4.64
C PHE A 36 -4.95 2.50 5.20
N GLY A 37 -5.46 3.38 4.34
CA GLY A 37 -5.94 4.71 4.73
C GLY A 37 -4.81 5.71 4.93
N HIS A 38 -5.19 7.00 4.98
CA HIS A 38 -4.26 8.11 5.13
C HIS A 38 -3.46 8.06 6.44
N ASP A 39 -4.16 7.88 7.56
CA ASP A 39 -3.57 8.03 8.89
C ASP A 39 -2.55 6.93 9.17
N THR A 40 -2.91 5.67 8.85
CA THR A 40 -1.98 4.54 8.92
C THR A 40 -0.71 4.80 8.12
N LEU A 41 -0.82 5.24 6.85
CA LEU A 41 0.35 5.48 6.00
C LEU A 41 1.22 6.65 6.47
N LYS A 42 0.65 7.61 7.19
CA LYS A 42 1.39 8.72 7.77
C LYS A 42 2.22 8.27 8.97
N GLU A 43 1.67 7.38 9.79
CA GLU A 43 2.25 6.95 11.06
C GLU A 43 3.12 5.70 10.98
N THR A 44 3.02 4.92 9.90
CA THR A 44 3.75 3.66 9.72
C THR A 44 4.88 3.75 8.69
N SER A 45 5.76 2.75 8.66
CA SER A 45 6.83 2.55 7.68
C SER A 45 6.79 1.14 7.11
N VAL A 46 7.50 0.91 5.99
CA VAL A 46 7.56 -0.41 5.34
C VAL A 46 8.55 -1.35 6.05
N THR A 47 9.62 -0.82 6.66
CA THR A 47 10.71 -1.63 7.21
C THR A 47 10.98 -1.43 8.70
N ASP A 48 10.26 -0.53 9.37
CA ASP A 48 10.52 -0.04 10.76
C ASP A 48 11.90 0.57 10.97
N GLU A 49 12.69 0.64 9.90
CA GLU A 49 14.02 1.15 9.99
C GLU A 49 13.96 2.66 10.17
N LYS A 50 14.85 3.11 11.04
CA LYS A 50 15.12 4.52 11.20
C LYS A 50 15.78 5.04 9.93
N CYS A 51 15.39 6.24 9.51
CA CYS A 51 16.11 6.89 8.43
C CYS A 51 17.54 7.19 8.89
N ASN A 52 18.55 6.72 8.14
CA ASN A 52 19.96 6.98 8.47
C ASN A 52 20.29 8.48 8.58
N SER A 53 19.53 9.34 7.88
CA SER A 53 19.68 10.79 7.94
C SER A 53 19.06 11.42 9.20
N GLU A 54 18.16 10.72 9.89
CA GLU A 54 17.45 11.23 11.07
C GLU A 54 17.78 10.38 12.30
N GLN A 55 19.04 10.44 12.73
CA GLN A 55 19.59 9.63 13.83
C GLN A 55 18.93 9.86 15.19
N ASN A 56 18.06 10.85 15.36
CA ASN A 56 17.32 11.12 16.60
C ASN A 56 15.80 10.89 16.51
N ALA A 57 15.27 10.53 15.33
CA ALA A 57 13.84 10.27 15.17
C ALA A 57 13.42 8.93 15.81
N THR A 58 12.18 8.85 16.29
CA THR A 58 11.57 7.57 16.69
C THR A 58 11.21 6.76 15.45
N PRO A 59 11.61 5.47 15.36
CA PRO A 59 11.23 4.63 14.24
C PRO A 59 9.70 4.47 14.20
N LYS A 60 9.15 4.52 12.99
CA LYS A 60 7.71 4.30 12.76
C LYS A 60 7.42 2.79 12.74
N PRO A 61 6.28 2.35 13.31
CA PRO A 61 5.89 0.94 13.29
C PRO A 61 5.63 0.41 11.87
N SER A 62 5.74 -0.91 11.73
CA SER A 62 5.54 -1.66 10.49
C SER A 62 4.14 -1.51 9.97
N LEU A 63 4.04 -1.32 8.65
CA LEU A 63 2.83 -1.65 7.91
C LEU A 63 2.51 -3.12 8.09
N ASP A 64 1.20 -3.41 8.19
CA ASP A 64 0.71 -4.78 8.25
C ASP A 64 1.24 -5.59 7.06
N SER A 65 2.06 -6.59 7.37
CA SER A 65 2.78 -7.39 6.39
C SER A 65 1.84 -8.24 5.53
N THR A 66 0.68 -8.63 6.07
CA THR A 66 -0.36 -9.38 5.35
C THR A 66 -0.96 -8.52 4.24
N LYS A 67 -1.32 -7.27 4.54
CA LYS A 67 -1.81 -6.28 3.56
C LYS A 67 -0.76 -5.92 2.51
N LEU A 68 0.50 -5.75 2.92
CA LEU A 68 1.61 -5.49 1.99
C LEU A 68 1.78 -6.63 0.98
N LEU A 69 1.73 -7.87 1.44
CA LEU A 69 1.85 -9.04 0.57
C LEU A 69 0.65 -9.21 -0.37
N ALA A 70 -0.56 -8.82 0.04
CA ALA A 70 -1.75 -8.80 -0.82
C ALA A 70 -1.55 -7.81 -1.98
N ILE A 71 -1.12 -6.58 -1.67
CA ILE A 71 -0.83 -5.54 -2.68
C ILE A 71 0.29 -5.98 -3.63
N LYS A 72 1.35 -6.59 -3.09
CA LYS A 72 2.46 -7.12 -3.91
C LYS A 72 1.99 -8.20 -4.89
N GLY A 73 1.06 -9.06 -4.48
CA GLY A 73 0.47 -10.09 -5.37
C GLY A 73 -0.25 -9.49 -6.58
N ILE A 74 -1.00 -8.41 -6.38
CA ILE A 74 -1.70 -7.71 -7.48
C ILE A 74 -0.71 -7.08 -8.44
N LEU A 75 0.34 -6.43 -7.94
CA LEU A 75 1.33 -5.77 -8.80
C LEU A 75 2.02 -6.76 -9.74
N ILE A 76 2.30 -7.98 -9.26
CA ILE A 76 2.90 -9.05 -10.07
C ILE A 76 1.97 -9.44 -11.24
N ILE A 77 0.66 -9.57 -10.99
CA ILE A 77 -0.33 -9.91 -12.03
C ILE A 77 -0.45 -8.79 -13.08
N TYR A 78 -0.30 -7.53 -12.66
CA TYR A 78 -0.45 -6.35 -13.54
C TYR A 78 0.77 -6.02 -14.40
N THR A 79 1.91 -6.69 -14.18
CA THR A 79 3.19 -6.39 -14.87
C THR A 79 3.59 -7.51 -15.86
N VAL A 80 2.72 -8.49 -16.08
CA VAL A 80 2.85 -9.57 -17.09
C VAL A 80 1.90 -9.28 -18.23
#